data_AF-A0AAU7GIB9-F1
#
_entry.id   AF-A0AAU7GIB9-F1
#
_cell.length_a   1.000
_cell.length_b   1.000
_cell.length_c   1.000
_cell.angle_alpha   90.00
_cell.angle_beta   90.00
_cell.angle_gamma   90.00
#
_symmetry.space_group_name_H-M   'P 1'
#
loop_
_entity.id
_entity.type
_entity.pdbx_description
1 polymer ?
#
loop_
_entity_poly.entity_id
_entity_poly.type
_entity_poly.pdbx_seq_one_letter_code
_entity_poly.pdbx_strand_id
1 'polypeptide(L)'
;MRFITPREKAIVVAILLAVNLVFILVFDALHSEVASIVLTVVQTAGWYLATRVFRGPGENVAALRPWWRMTNRPLLSGVFGVGYGLMAVVNIGFSIAGYGSASGTVSILAELLLAGLFLLSFSRLRALAPARA
;
A
#
# COMPACT_ATOMS: atom_id res chain seq x y z
N MET A 1 14.39 -3.92 12.82
CA MET A 1 14.99 -2.81 12.04
C MET A 1 13.92 -1.73 11.86
N ARG A 2 14.25 -0.43 11.93
CA ARG A 2 13.30 0.69 11.73
C ARG A 2 13.96 1.75 10.84
N PHE A 3 13.29 2.21 9.79
CA PHE A 3 13.84 3.18 8.83
C PHE A 3 13.40 4.60 9.18
N ILE A 4 14.36 5.48 9.39
CA ILE A 4 14.12 6.84 9.91
C ILE A 4 14.39 7.86 8.81
N THR A 5 15.48 7.70 8.07
CA THR A 5 15.88 8.69 7.07
C THR A 5 14.98 8.63 5.82
N PRO A 6 14.68 9.78 5.17
CA PRO A 6 13.92 9.78 3.92
C PRO A 6 14.59 8.93 2.83
N ARG A 7 15.92 8.94 2.79
CA ARG A 7 16.74 8.17 1.84
C ARG A 7 16.52 6.67 1.98
N GLU A 8 16.60 6.13 3.20
CA GLU A 8 16.32 4.70 3.45
C GLU A 8 14.92 4.30 3.01
N LYS A 9 13.91 5.11 3.35
CA LYS A 9 12.51 4.83 2.96
C LYS A 9 12.35 4.85 1.45
N ALA A 10 12.95 5.83 0.77
CA ALA A 10 12.92 5.91 -0.68
C ALA A 10 13.59 4.69 -1.33
N ILE A 11 14.72 4.22 -0.80
CA ILE A 11 15.40 3.01 -1.27
C ILE A 11 14.50 1.78 -1.07
N VAL A 12 13.90 1.60 0.10
CA VAL A 12 12.98 0.47 0.35
C VAL A 12 11.79 0.50 -0.60
N VAL A 13 11.18 1.68 -0.79
CA VAL A 13 10.08 1.86 -1.75
C VAL A 13 10.52 1.54 -3.18
N ALA A 14 11.68 2.05 -3.60
CA ALA A 14 12.22 1.80 -4.94
C ALA A 14 12.49 0.30 -5.17
N ILE A 15 13.08 -0.39 -4.18
CA ILE A 15 13.32 -1.83 -4.25
C ILE A 15 11.99 -2.59 -4.32
N LEU A 16 11.01 -2.26 -3.47
CA LEU A 16 9.71 -2.91 -3.49
C LEU A 16 9.02 -2.73 -4.85
N LEU A 17 9.08 -1.54 -5.44
CA LEU A 17 8.51 -1.26 -6.75
C LEU A 17 9.26 -1.99 -7.88
N ALA A 18 10.60 -2.02 -7.84
CA ALA A 18 11.40 -2.73 -8.83
C ALA A 18 11.15 -4.25 -8.79
N VAL A 19 11.14 -4.83 -7.59
CA VAL A 19 10.82 -6.26 -7.38
C VAL A 19 9.40 -6.56 -7.85
N ASN A 20 8.45 -5.67 -7.57
CA ASN A 20 7.08 -5.78 -8.03
C ASN A 20 7.00 -5.83 -9.56
N LEU A 21 7.60 -4.84 -10.24
CA LEU A 21 7.61 -4.76 -11.69
C LEU A 21 8.22 -6.02 -12.33
N VAL A 22 9.36 -6.49 -11.81
CA VAL A 22 10.01 -7.71 -12.31
C VAL A 22 9.09 -8.92 -12.18
N PHE A 23 8.46 -9.13 -11.03
CA PHE A 23 7.58 -10.28 -10.83
C PHE A 23 6.29 -10.20 -11.64
N ILE A 24 5.72 -9.00 -11.83
CA ILE A 24 4.59 -8.81 -12.74
C ILE A 24 4.96 -9.28 -14.15
N LEU A 25 6.08 -8.78 -14.69
CA LEU A 25 6.52 -9.13 -16.05
C LEU A 25 6.81 -10.64 -16.20
N VAL A 26 7.41 -11.25 -15.18
CA VAL A 26 7.72 -12.69 -15.20
C VAL A 26 6.46 -13.53 -15.14
N PHE A 27 5.51 -13.24 -14.23
CA PHE A 27 4.31 -14.07 -14.09
C PHE A 27 3.29 -13.86 -15.20
N ASP A 28 3.25 -12.66 -15.77
CA ASP A 28 2.52 -12.38 -17.00
C ASP A 28 3.08 -13.19 -18.17
N ALA A 29 4.40 -13.19 -18.38
CA ALA A 29 5.04 -14.01 -19.41
C ALA A 29 4.79 -15.52 -19.22
N LEU A 30 4.71 -15.98 -17.97
CA LEU A 30 4.40 -17.38 -17.63
C LEU A 30 2.90 -17.70 -17.65
N HIS A 31 2.02 -16.71 -17.88
CA HIS A 31 0.56 -16.86 -17.88
C HIS A 31 0.01 -17.56 -16.61
N SER A 32 0.66 -17.34 -15.46
CA SER A 32 0.33 -18.06 -14.22
C SER A 32 -0.53 -17.21 -13.29
N GLU A 33 -1.84 -17.42 -13.36
CA GLU A 33 -2.83 -16.77 -12.47
C GLU A 33 -2.52 -17.00 -10.98
N VAL A 34 -2.15 -18.23 -10.61
CA VAL A 34 -1.84 -18.59 -9.21
C VAL A 34 -0.61 -17.83 -8.71
N ALA A 35 0.44 -17.73 -9.52
CA ALA A 35 1.65 -16.99 -9.14
C ALA A 35 1.35 -15.50 -8.96
N SER A 36 0.55 -14.91 -9.85
CA SER A 36 0.10 -13.52 -9.75
C SER A 36 -0.73 -13.27 -8.49
N ILE A 37 -1.65 -14.17 -8.13
CA ILE A 37 -2.43 -14.09 -6.88
C ILE A 37 -1.52 -14.11 -5.65
N VAL A 38 -0.60 -15.08 -5.59
CA VAL A 38 0.35 -15.20 -4.47
C VAL A 38 1.21 -13.95 -4.36
N LEU A 39 1.69 -13.43 -5.49
CA LEU A 39 2.45 -12.19 -5.54
C LEU A 39 1.66 -11.02 -4.96
N THR A 40 0.41 -10.83 -5.39
CA THR A 40 -0.46 -9.75 -4.88
C THR A 40 -0.62 -9.83 -3.37
N VAL A 41 -0.80 -11.04 -2.80
CA VAL A 41 -0.90 -11.23 -1.35
C VAL A 41 0.41 -10.85 -0.65
N VAL A 42 1.55 -11.35 -1.15
CA VAL A 42 2.88 -11.07 -0.59
C VAL A 42 3.20 -9.58 -0.66
N GLN A 43 2.90 -8.92 -1.77
CA GLN A 43 3.12 -7.49 -1.94
C GLN A 43 2.24 -6.67 -1.00
N THR A 44 0.96 -7.03 -0.87
CA THR A 44 0.05 -6.36 0.06
C THR A 44 0.57 -6.45 1.49
N ALA A 45 1.00 -7.65 1.91
CA ALA A 45 1.63 -7.86 3.21
C ALA A 45 2.95 -7.07 3.35
N GLY A 46 3.77 -7.04 2.30
CA GLY A 46 5.02 -6.28 2.25
C GLY A 46 4.81 -4.78 2.42
N TRP A 47 3.84 -4.19 1.72
CA TRP A 47 3.46 -2.78 1.87
C TRP A 47 2.91 -2.48 3.26
N TYR A 48 2.03 -3.34 3.78
CA TYR A 48 1.57 -3.24 5.15
C TYR A 48 2.77 -3.22 6.11
N LEU A 49 3.67 -4.20 6.06
CA LEU A 49 4.83 -4.27 6.95
C LEU A 49 5.79 -3.08 6.79
N ALA A 50 6.10 -2.66 5.55
CA ALA A 50 6.99 -1.54 5.27
C ALA A 50 6.50 -0.24 5.94
N THR A 51 5.20 0.06 5.81
CA THR A 51 4.60 1.26 6.43
C THR A 51 4.63 1.21 7.96
N ARG A 52 4.65 0.00 8.54
CA ARG A 52 4.74 -0.23 9.99
C ARG A 52 6.16 -0.08 10.52
N VAL A 53 7.16 -0.28 9.68
CA VAL A 53 8.59 -0.17 10.00
C VAL A 53 9.12 1.25 9.78
N PHE A 54 8.51 2.01 8.87
CA PHE A 54 8.84 3.42 8.65
C PHE A 54 8.47 4.27 9.88
N ARG A 55 9.42 5.11 10.31
CA ARG A 55 9.24 6.03 11.45
C ARG A 55 9.47 7.46 11.02
N GLY A 56 8.53 8.35 11.31
CA GLY A 56 8.68 9.78 11.02
C GLY A 56 9.56 10.52 12.05
N PRO A 57 10.00 11.75 11.74
CA PRO A 57 10.68 12.60 12.71
C PRO A 57 9.83 12.80 13.97
N GLY A 58 10.45 12.65 15.16
CA GLY A 58 9.77 12.81 16.46
C GLY A 58 8.86 11.66 16.88
N GLU A 59 8.76 10.58 16.09
CA GLU A 59 8.00 9.39 16.50
C GLU A 59 8.81 8.52 17.46
N ASN A 60 8.19 8.02 18.53
CA ASN A 60 8.86 7.11 19.45
C ASN A 60 9.23 5.80 18.72
N VAL A 61 10.55 5.58 18.58
CA VAL A 61 11.12 4.44 17.86
C VAL A 61 11.04 3.16 18.68
N ALA A 62 10.70 3.17 19.97
CA ALA A 62 10.42 1.95 20.75
C ALA A 62 8.93 1.57 20.72
N ALA A 63 8.04 2.56 20.80
CA ALA A 63 6.59 2.32 20.92
C ALA A 63 6.01 1.48 19.77
N LEU A 64 5.05 0.63 20.14
CA LEU A 64 4.21 -0.10 19.19
C LEU A 64 3.19 0.86 18.58
N ARG A 65 3.03 0.76 17.27
CA ARG A 65 2.11 1.61 16.53
C ARG A 65 0.70 0.99 16.56
N PRO A 66 -0.38 1.77 16.76
CA PRO A 66 -1.74 1.24 16.63
C PRO A 66 -1.94 0.61 15.24
N TRP A 67 -2.58 -0.56 15.14
CA TRP A 67 -2.68 -1.35 13.90
C TRP A 67 -3.22 -0.55 12.70
N TRP A 68 -4.11 0.41 12.95
CA TRP A 68 -4.75 1.27 11.94
C TRP A 68 -3.84 2.36 11.38
N ARG A 69 -2.73 2.69 12.05
CA ARG A 69 -1.88 3.83 11.69
C ARG A 69 -0.82 3.40 10.67
N MET A 70 -1.07 3.70 9.40
CA MET A 70 -0.15 3.38 8.29
C MET A 70 0.98 4.40 8.15
N THR A 71 0.72 5.67 8.40
CA THR A 71 1.78 6.71 8.36
C THR A 71 1.63 7.68 9.53
N ASN A 72 2.61 8.57 9.73
CA ASN A 72 2.49 9.64 10.74
C ASN A 72 1.73 10.84 10.20
N ARG A 73 1.67 10.97 8.87
CA ARG A 73 1.26 12.20 8.20
C ARG A 73 -0.12 11.97 7.59
N PRO A 74 -1.14 12.72 7.99
CA PRO A 74 -2.48 12.55 7.45
C PRO A 74 -2.47 12.70 5.94
N LEU A 75 -1.89 13.78 5.40
CA LEU A 75 -1.84 14.04 3.96
C LEU A 75 -1.25 12.87 3.15
N LEU A 76 -0.14 12.28 3.59
CA LEU A 76 0.43 11.11 2.91
C LEU A 76 -0.52 9.91 2.93
N SER A 77 -1.16 9.65 4.07
CA SER A 77 -2.16 8.58 4.15
C SER A 77 -3.34 8.85 3.21
N GLY A 78 -3.80 10.10 3.11
CA GLY A 78 -4.86 10.48 2.19
C GLY A 78 -4.47 10.27 0.72
N VAL A 79 -3.27 10.71 0.33
CA VAL A 79 -2.76 10.55 -1.04
C VAL A 79 -2.65 9.07 -1.42
N PHE A 80 -2.07 8.22 -0.57
CA PHE A 80 -2.01 6.78 -0.84
C PHE A 80 -3.40 6.14 -0.87
N GLY A 81 -4.30 6.54 0.05
CA GLY A 81 -5.67 6.04 0.08
C GLY A 81 -6.44 6.33 -1.21
N VAL A 82 -6.35 7.58 -1.70
CA VAL A 82 -6.96 7.99 -2.98
C VAL A 82 -6.26 7.31 -4.15
N GLY A 83 -4.93 7.23 -4.16
CA GLY A 83 -4.17 6.58 -5.22
C GLY A 83 -4.56 5.12 -5.44
N TYR A 84 -4.58 4.32 -4.36
CA TYR A 84 -5.03 2.93 -4.44
C TYR A 84 -6.52 2.82 -4.80
N GLY A 85 -7.36 3.72 -4.29
CA GLY A 85 -8.79 3.75 -4.66
C GLY A 85 -9.02 4.04 -6.15
N LEU A 86 -8.25 4.96 -6.73
CA LEU A 86 -8.30 5.25 -8.17
C LEU A 86 -7.81 4.06 -9.01
N MET A 87 -6.73 3.39 -8.59
CA MET A 87 -6.29 2.17 -9.28
C MET A 87 -7.35 1.07 -9.26
N ALA A 88 -8.01 0.85 -8.11
CA ALA A 88 -9.11 -0.10 -8.01
C ALA A 88 -10.25 0.24 -8.98
N VAL A 89 -10.66 1.51 -9.06
CA VAL A 89 -11.71 1.96 -10.01
C VAL A 89 -11.30 1.69 -11.45
N VAL A 90 -10.06 1.99 -11.82
CA VAL A 90 -9.53 1.72 -13.17
C VAL A 90 -9.54 0.22 -13.47
N ASN A 91 -9.05 -0.62 -12.55
CA ASN A 91 -9.02 -2.07 -12.73
C ASN A 91 -10.42 -2.70 -12.78
N ILE A 92 -11.37 -2.18 -12.01
CA ILE A 92 -12.79 -2.55 -12.12
C ILE A 92 -13.31 -2.22 -13.52
N GLY A 93 -13.01 -1.04 -14.04
CA GLY A 93 -13.37 -0.64 -15.40
C GLY A 93 -12.83 -1.59 -16.46
N PHE A 94 -11.54 -1.94 -16.39
CA PHE A 94 -10.93 -2.92 -17.29
C PHE A 94 -11.57 -4.31 -17.16
N SER A 95 -11.86 -4.77 -15.94
CA SER A 95 -12.50 -6.05 -15.71
C SER A 95 -13.90 -6.11 -16.34
N ILE A 96 -14.68 -5.03 -16.23
CA ILE A 96 -16.02 -4.93 -16.85
C ILE A 96 -15.90 -4.86 -18.39
N ALA A 97 -14.84 -4.26 -18.91
CA ALA A 97 -14.57 -4.17 -20.35
C ALA A 97 -14.08 -5.50 -20.99
N GLY A 98 -14.06 -6.60 -20.24
CA GLY A 98 -13.70 -7.93 -20.75
C GLY A 98 -12.27 -8.38 -20.47
N TYR A 99 -11.46 -7.57 -19.76
CA TYR A 99 -10.10 -7.92 -19.34
C TYR A 99 -10.05 -8.55 -17.94
N GLY A 100 -11.18 -9.07 -17.46
CA GLY A 100 -11.29 -9.64 -16.11
C GLY A 100 -10.60 -11.00 -15.97
N SER A 101 -9.95 -11.21 -14.83
CA SER A 101 -9.35 -12.49 -14.43
C SER A 101 -9.49 -12.72 -12.92
N ALA A 102 -9.17 -13.93 -12.46
CA ALA A 102 -9.18 -14.23 -11.03
C ALA A 102 -8.09 -13.44 -10.31
N SER A 103 -6.88 -13.39 -10.89
CA SER A 103 -5.76 -12.59 -10.41
C SER A 103 -6.08 -11.09 -10.39
N GLY A 104 -6.74 -10.58 -11.43
CA GLY A 104 -7.23 -9.19 -11.50
C GLY A 104 -8.23 -8.87 -10.39
N THR A 105 -9.15 -9.79 -10.11
CA THR A 105 -10.12 -9.64 -9.00
C THR A 105 -9.40 -9.55 -7.66
N VAL A 106 -8.40 -10.39 -7.41
CA VAL A 106 -7.60 -10.35 -6.18
C VAL A 106 -6.82 -9.04 -6.08
N SER A 107 -6.26 -8.54 -7.17
CA SER A 107 -5.58 -7.24 -7.22
C SER A 107 -6.51 -6.08 -6.87
N ILE A 108 -7.73 -6.05 -7.41
CA ILE A 108 -8.76 -5.05 -7.05
C ILE A 108 -9.05 -5.10 -5.54
N LEU A 109 -9.24 -6.31 -4.97
CA LEU A 109 -9.50 -6.46 -3.54
C LEU A 109 -8.31 -5.96 -2.69
N ALA A 110 -7.08 -6.25 -3.11
CA ALA A 110 -5.88 -5.77 -2.44
C ALA A 110 -5.76 -4.23 -2.48
N GLU A 111 -6.04 -3.62 -3.62
CA GLU A 111 -6.06 -2.17 -3.79
C GLU A 111 -7.11 -1.51 -2.91
N LEU A 112 -8.33 -2.05 -2.87
CA LEU A 112 -9.41 -1.57 -2.00
C LEU A 112 -9.05 -1.73 -0.51
N LEU A 113 -8.41 -2.83 -0.13
CA LEU A 113 -7.94 -3.06 1.23
C LEU A 113 -6.89 -2.01 1.63
N LEU A 114 -5.88 -1.79 0.79
CA LEU A 114 -4.85 -0.79 1.04
C LEU A 114 -5.46 0.62 1.08
N ALA A 115 -6.34 0.95 0.13
CA ALA A 115 -7.06 2.22 0.10
C ALA A 115 -7.82 2.45 1.42
N GLY A 116 -8.62 1.47 1.85
CA GLY A 116 -9.40 1.54 3.08
C GLY A 116 -8.51 1.71 4.32
N LEU A 117 -7.41 0.98 4.40
CA LEU A 117 -6.44 1.09 5.50
C LEU A 117 -5.76 2.47 5.56
N PHE A 118 -5.37 3.02 4.41
CA PHE A 118 -4.76 4.34 4.32
C PHE A 118 -5.77 5.46 4.60
N LEU A 119 -7.02 5.34 4.14
CA LEU A 119 -8.10 6.27 4.45
C LEU A 119 -8.54 6.20 5.92
N LEU A 120 -8.54 5.02 6.53
CA LEU A 120 -8.75 4.85 7.98
C LEU A 120 -7.63 5.52 8.79
N SER A 121 -6.38 5.36 8.34
CA SER A 121 -5.24 6.07 8.93
C SER A 121 -5.40 7.58 8.78
N PHE A 122 -5.82 8.07 7.61
CA PHE A 122 -6.07 9.49 7.36
C PHE A 122 -7.14 10.08 8.27
N SER A 123 -8.31 9.45 8.35
CA SER A 123 -9.44 9.94 9.14
C SER A 123 -9.11 10.01 10.62
N ARG A 124 -8.49 8.97 11.17
CA ARG A 124 -8.06 8.92 12.57
C ARG A 124 -6.95 9.93 12.89
N LEU A 125 -5.95 10.08 12.00
CA LEU A 125 -4.90 11.09 12.20
C LEU A 125 -5.44 12.52 12.15
N ARG A 126 -6.43 12.80 11.28
CA ARG A 126 -7.08 14.11 11.24
C ARG A 126 -7.91 14.37 12.50
N ALA A 127 -8.63 13.37 13.00
CA ALA A 127 -9.40 13.50 14.24
C ALA A 127 -8.49 13.73 15.47
N LEU A 128 -7.27 13.20 15.45
CA LEU A 128 -6.28 13.37 16.52
C LEU A 128 -5.42 14.63 16.38
N ALA A 129 -5.43 15.29 15.21
CA ALA A 129 -4.73 16.55 15.04
C ALA A 129 -5.53 17.62 15.82
N PRO A 130 -4.95 18.27 16.84
CA PRO A 130 -5.65 19.35 17.53
C PRO A 130 -6.09 20.38 16.49
N ALA A 131 -7.35 20.84 16.59
CA ALA A 131 -7.82 22.00 15.85
C ALA A 131 -6.75 23.09 16.05
N ARG A 132 -6.05 23.48 14.97
CA ARG A 132 -5.17 24.63 15.05
C ARG A 132 -6.08 25.82 15.36
N ALA A 133 -6.06 26.24 16.62
CA ALA A 133 -6.60 27.50 17.09
C ALA A 133 -5.92 28.66 16.37
#